data_AF-A0A6A6YVY4-F1
#
_entry.id   AF-A0A6A6YVY4-F1
#
_cell.length_a   1.000
_cell.length_b   1.000
_cell.length_c   1.000
_cell.angle_alpha   90.00
_cell.angle_beta   90.00
_cell.angle_gamma   90.00
#
_symmetry.space_group_name_H-M   'P 1'
#
loop_
_entity.id
_entity.type
_entity.pdbx_description
1 polymer ?
#
loop_
_entity_poly.entity_id
_entity_poly.type
_entity_poly.pdbx_seq_one_letter_code
_entity_poly.pdbx_strand_id
1 'polypeptide(L)'
;DKLSDVLFLEWQHQADVQGTDVKNLRYYFQLPVKNTPSQAAIARALEGRPVSKWPGVTLSMDSEEGKALLGTPNGNSLGWFLINHKAQLGLKTVESVTVFGVG
;
A
#
# COMPACT_ATOMS: atom_id res chain seq x y z
N ASP A 1 14.08 1.42 -5.24
CA ASP A 1 14.57 2.74 -5.68
C ASP A 1 13.84 3.24 -6.93
N LYS A 2 14.15 2.81 -8.16
CA LYS A 2 13.48 3.34 -9.38
C LYS A 2 11.94 3.29 -9.41
N LEU A 3 11.33 2.26 -8.83
CA LEU A 3 9.86 2.12 -8.80
C LEU A 3 9.18 3.18 -7.92
N SER A 4 9.80 3.61 -6.80
CA SER A 4 9.19 4.65 -5.97
C SER A 4 9.08 5.97 -6.73
N ASP A 5 10.08 6.28 -7.55
CA ASP A 5 10.15 7.54 -8.29
C ASP A 5 9.15 7.57 -9.42
N VAL A 6 9.02 6.46 -10.17
CA VAL A 6 8.00 6.33 -11.22
C VAL A 6 6.60 6.49 -10.63
N LEU A 7 6.30 5.84 -9.50
CA LEU A 7 5.00 5.98 -8.85
C LEU A 7 4.78 7.38 -8.27
N PHE A 8 5.83 8.03 -7.79
CA PHE A 8 5.74 9.40 -7.29
C PHE A 8 5.45 10.39 -8.42
N LEU A 9 6.12 10.26 -9.56
CA LEU A 9 5.86 11.11 -10.72
C LEU A 9 4.42 10.92 -11.24
N GLU A 10 3.92 9.68 -11.25
CA GLU A 10 2.52 9.42 -11.58
C GLU A 10 1.57 10.10 -10.58
N TRP A 11 1.80 9.94 -9.28
CA TRP A 11 0.97 10.60 -8.26
C TRP A 11 1.02 12.13 -8.36
N GLN A 12 2.22 12.69 -8.58
CA GLN A 12 2.41 14.12 -8.77
C GLN A 12 1.66 14.63 -10.01
N HIS A 13 1.71 13.89 -11.12
CA HIS A 13 0.95 14.21 -12.31
C HIS A 13 -0.57 14.19 -12.06
N GLN A 14 -1.08 13.16 -11.38
CA GLN A 14 -2.50 13.08 -11.02
C GLN A 14 -2.93 14.21 -10.08
N ALA A 15 -2.07 14.58 -9.13
CA ALA A 15 -2.35 15.69 -8.22
C ALA A 15 -2.47 17.02 -8.98
N ASP A 16 -1.58 17.27 -9.95
CA ASP A 16 -1.61 18.44 -10.82
C ASP A 16 -2.88 18.48 -11.70
N VAL A 17 -3.19 17.37 -12.39
CA VAL A 17 -4.39 17.24 -13.23
C VAL A 17 -5.68 17.47 -12.45
N GLN A 18 -5.73 17.03 -11.19
CA GLN A 18 -6.90 17.18 -10.32
C GLN A 18 -6.90 18.48 -9.50
N GLY A 19 -5.87 19.32 -9.62
CA GLY A 19 -5.74 20.56 -8.84
C GLY A 19 -5.69 20.34 -7.32
N THR A 20 -5.12 19.23 -6.86
CA THR A 20 -5.00 18.87 -5.44
C THR A 20 -3.54 18.92 -4.99
N ASP A 21 -3.30 19.16 -3.70
CA ASP A 21 -1.96 19.11 -3.12
C ASP A 21 -1.42 17.66 -3.20
N VAL A 22 -0.17 17.48 -3.63
CA VAL A 22 0.52 16.18 -3.63
C VAL A 22 0.55 15.53 -2.23
N LYS A 23 0.42 16.33 -1.16
CA LYS A 23 0.28 15.88 0.23
C LYS A 23 -1.08 15.23 0.50
N ASN A 24 -2.08 15.36 -0.37
CA ASN A 24 -3.38 14.72 -0.22
C ASN A 24 -3.39 13.24 -0.63
N LEU A 25 -2.24 12.57 -0.60
CA LEU A 25 -2.17 11.12 -0.72
C LEU A 25 -2.88 10.45 0.46
N ARG A 26 -3.92 9.67 0.15
CA ARG A 26 -4.73 8.90 1.12
C ARG A 26 -4.70 7.39 0.89
N TYR A 27 -4.65 6.96 -0.35
CA TYR A 27 -4.72 5.53 -0.71
C TYR A 27 -3.62 5.16 -1.69
N TYR A 28 -3.15 3.91 -1.58
CA TYR A 28 -2.14 3.32 -2.44
C TYR A 28 -2.56 1.89 -2.75
N PHE A 29 -2.73 1.55 -4.02
CA PHE A 29 -3.23 0.26 -4.46
C PHE A 29 -2.16 -0.51 -5.23
N GLN A 30 -2.10 -1.82 -5.00
CA GLN A 30 -1.29 -2.74 -5.79
C GLN A 30 -2.10 -3.97 -6.17
N LEU A 31 -2.55 -3.98 -7.42
CA LEU A 31 -3.43 -5.01 -7.95
C LEU A 31 -2.96 -5.40 -9.37
N PRO A 32 -2.91 -6.70 -9.72
CA PRO A 32 -3.03 -7.87 -8.84
C PRO A 32 -1.72 -8.16 -8.07
N VAL A 33 -1.84 -8.78 -6.89
CA VAL A 33 -0.67 -9.26 -6.13
C VAL A 33 -0.22 -10.60 -6.69
N LYS A 34 0.85 -10.60 -7.50
CA LYS A 34 1.37 -11.81 -8.19
C LYS A 34 2.57 -12.48 -7.52
N ASN A 35 3.25 -11.81 -6.60
CA ASN A 35 4.47 -12.37 -6.01
C ASN A 35 4.14 -13.31 -4.85
N THR A 36 4.74 -14.49 -4.89
CA THR A 36 4.54 -15.56 -3.90
C THR A 36 4.80 -15.12 -2.46
N PRO A 37 5.85 -14.32 -2.14
CA PRO A 37 6.09 -13.88 -0.77
C PRO A 37 4.94 -13.05 -0.18
N SER A 38 4.39 -12.10 -0.93
CA SER A 38 3.26 -11.30 -0.46
C SER A 38 1.98 -12.13 -0.35
N GLN A 39 1.74 -13.05 -1.28
CA GLN A 39 0.60 -13.97 -1.20
C GLN A 39 0.68 -14.89 0.04
N ALA A 40 1.86 -15.40 0.37
CA ALA A 40 2.06 -16.20 1.57
C ALA A 40 1.85 -15.39 2.86
N ALA A 41 2.34 -14.15 2.90
CA ALA A 41 2.09 -13.25 4.03
C ALA A 41 0.60 -12.91 4.18
N ILE A 42 -0.11 -12.66 3.07
CA ILE A 42 -1.57 -12.48 3.05
C ILE A 42 -2.29 -13.70 3.63
N ALA A 43 -1.93 -14.91 3.19
CA ALA A 43 -2.56 -16.13 3.71
C ALA A 43 -2.36 -16.30 5.23
N ARG A 44 -1.19 -15.93 5.75
CA ARG A 44 -0.92 -15.95 7.21
C ARG A 44 -1.70 -14.86 7.95
N ALA A 45 -1.70 -13.63 7.44
CA ALA A 45 -2.42 -12.50 8.03
C ALA A 45 -3.95 -12.70 8.06
N LEU A 46 -4.48 -13.51 7.15
CA LEU A 46 -5.89 -13.88 7.13
C LEU A 46 -6.21 -15.11 8.00
N GLU A 47 -5.20 -15.76 8.60
CA GLU A 47 -5.35 -16.94 9.45
C GLU A 47 -6.14 -18.07 8.78
N GLY A 48 -5.90 -18.30 7.48
CA GLY A 48 -6.61 -19.32 6.70
C GLY A 48 -8.02 -18.93 6.25
N ARG A 49 -8.50 -17.72 6.56
CA ARG A 49 -9.74 -17.18 5.95
C ARG A 49 -9.52 -16.93 4.46
N PRO A 50 -10.54 -17.20 3.61
CA PRO A 50 -10.45 -16.85 2.20
C PRO A 50 -10.39 -15.33 2.04
N VAL A 51 -9.72 -14.89 0.97
CA VAL A 51 -9.73 -13.48 0.57
C VAL A 51 -11.16 -13.12 0.13
N SER A 52 -11.84 -12.26 0.90
CA SER A 52 -13.18 -11.79 0.57
C SER A 52 -13.16 -10.79 -0.59
N LYS A 53 -14.28 -10.68 -1.32
CA LYS A 53 -14.48 -9.58 -2.27
C LYS A 53 -14.45 -8.24 -1.53
N TRP A 54 -14.28 -7.16 -2.28
CA TRP A 54 -14.42 -5.79 -1.74
C TRP A 54 -15.69 -5.69 -0.86
N PRO A 55 -15.61 -5.11 0.37
CA PRO A 55 -14.51 -4.30 0.91
C PRO A 55 -13.34 -5.07 1.55
N GLY A 56 -13.33 -6.41 1.52
CA GLY A 56 -12.18 -7.18 2.00
C GLY A 56 -12.07 -7.27 3.53
N VAL A 57 -10.83 -7.39 4.01
CA VAL A 57 -10.44 -7.37 5.42
C VAL A 57 -9.44 -6.25 5.64
N THR A 58 -9.75 -5.32 6.54
CA THR A 58 -8.84 -4.24 6.93
C THR A 58 -8.06 -4.63 8.18
N LEU A 59 -6.74 -4.46 8.13
CA LEU A 59 -5.81 -4.75 9.21
C LEU A 59 -5.06 -3.46 9.57
N SER A 60 -5.11 -3.08 10.84
CA SER A 60 -4.39 -1.89 11.35
C SER A 60 -2.87 -2.13 11.34
N MET A 61 -2.08 -1.10 11.04
CA MET A 61 -0.60 -1.17 11.19
C MET A 61 -0.14 -1.31 12.65
N ASP A 62 -1.04 -1.19 13.63
CA ASP A 62 -0.74 -1.50 15.03
C ASP A 62 -0.77 -3.01 15.33
N SER A 63 -1.44 -3.80 14.50
CA SER A 63 -1.52 -5.27 14.60
C SER A 63 -0.28 -5.95 14.02
N GLU A 64 0.01 -7.17 14.48
CA GLU A 64 1.13 -7.96 13.95
C GLU A 64 0.87 -8.38 12.49
N GLU A 65 -0.38 -8.63 12.13
CA GLU A 65 -0.81 -8.97 10.78
C GLU A 65 -0.60 -7.77 9.84
N GLY A 66 -0.99 -6.56 10.27
CA GLY A 66 -0.77 -5.33 9.52
C GLY A 66 0.71 -5.05 9.29
N LYS A 67 1.53 -5.14 10.35
CA LYS A 67 3.00 -4.97 10.25
C LYS A 67 3.63 -6.03 9.35
N ALA A 68 3.18 -7.29 9.44
CA ALA A 68 3.65 -8.36 8.58
C ALA A 68 3.38 -8.07 7.10
N LEU A 69 2.19 -7.52 6.78
CA LEU A 69 1.85 -7.09 5.42
C LEU A 69 2.63 -5.87 4.96
N LEU A 70 2.90 -4.91 5.85
CA LEU A 70 3.77 -3.77 5.55
C LEU A 70 5.20 -4.22 5.18
N GLY A 71 5.70 -5.28 5.83
CA GLY A 71 7.02 -5.85 5.55
C GLY A 71 7.12 -6.67 4.26
N THR A 72 6.03 -6.88 3.53
CA THR A 72 6.05 -7.61 2.25
C THR A 72 6.72 -6.79 1.14
N PRO A 73 7.15 -7.41 0.02
CA PRO A 73 7.59 -6.65 -1.16
C PRO A 73 6.58 -5.55 -1.60
N ASN A 74 5.29 -5.85 -1.47
CA ASN A 74 4.22 -4.90 -1.78
C ASN A 74 4.14 -3.75 -0.76
N GLY A 75 4.09 -4.07 0.53
CA GLY A 75 4.06 -3.06 1.59
C GLY A 75 5.32 -2.19 1.63
N ASN A 76 6.50 -2.79 1.49
CA ASN A 76 7.79 -2.09 1.51
C ASN A 76 7.91 -1.07 0.37
N SER A 77 7.29 -1.32 -0.78
CA SER A 77 7.32 -0.37 -1.89
C SER A 77 6.62 0.96 -1.55
N LEU A 78 5.52 0.91 -0.78
CA LEU A 78 4.87 2.10 -0.22
C LEU A 78 5.76 2.75 0.85
N GLY A 79 6.43 1.95 1.69
CA GLY A 79 7.40 2.46 2.66
C GLY A 79 8.50 3.29 2.01
N TRP A 80 9.17 2.74 0.99
CA TRP A 80 10.19 3.47 0.21
C TRP A 80 9.63 4.69 -0.51
N PHE A 81 8.42 4.60 -1.07
CA PHE A 81 7.73 5.73 -1.68
C PHE A 81 7.56 6.90 -0.69
N LEU A 82 7.11 6.62 0.54
CA LEU A 82 6.92 7.67 1.56
C LEU A 82 8.26 8.21 2.08
N ILE A 83 9.27 7.36 2.25
CA ILE A 83 10.61 7.75 2.73
C ILE A 83 11.32 8.63 1.70
N ASN A 84 11.38 8.19 0.44
CA ASN A 84 12.14 8.86 -0.62
C ASN A 84 11.53 10.22 -1.01
N HIS A 85 10.21 10.37 -0.87
CA HIS A 85 9.47 11.57 -1.28
C HIS A 85 8.89 12.35 -0.10
N LYS A 86 9.48 12.19 1.10
CA LYS A 86 9.04 12.85 2.33
C LYS A 86 9.05 14.38 2.23
N ALA A 87 9.97 14.96 1.47
CA ALA A 87 10.07 16.41 1.29
C ALA A 87 8.83 16.99 0.57
N GLN A 88 8.25 16.22 -0.36
CA GLN A 88 7.09 16.58 -1.15
C GLN A 88 5.78 16.17 -0.45
N LEU A 89 5.74 14.95 0.09
CA LEU A 89 4.56 14.33 0.68
C LEU A 89 4.30 14.76 2.14
N GLY A 90 5.30 15.33 2.80
CA GLY A 90 5.31 15.55 4.25
C GLY A 90 5.53 14.25 5.04
N LEU A 91 5.42 14.34 6.37
CA LEU A 91 5.51 13.16 7.24
C LEU A 91 4.19 12.39 7.18
N LYS A 92 4.22 11.18 6.62
CA LYS A 92 3.08 10.27 6.51
C LYS A 92 3.46 8.89 7.04
N THR A 93 2.46 8.22 7.61
CA THR A 93 2.53 6.83 8.03
C THR A 93 1.39 6.04 7.37
N VAL A 94 1.57 4.73 7.25
CA VAL A 94 0.50 3.83 6.82
C VAL A 94 -0.38 3.56 8.04
N GLU A 95 -1.68 3.78 7.91
CA GLU A 95 -2.65 3.53 9.00
C GLU A 95 -3.13 2.08 8.99
N SER A 96 -3.47 1.56 7.82
CA SER A 96 -4.05 0.23 7.66
C SER A 96 -3.81 -0.31 6.26
N VAL A 97 -4.04 -1.61 6.09
CA VAL A 97 -4.06 -2.29 4.80
C VAL A 97 -5.37 -3.04 4.65
N THR A 98 -6.00 -2.92 3.47
CA THR A 98 -7.21 -3.68 3.14
C THR A 98 -6.86 -4.75 2.12
N VAL A 99 -7.05 -6.02 2.48
CA VAL A 99 -6.87 -7.16 1.59
C VAL A 99 -8.22 -7.55 1.01
N PHE A 100 -8.33 -7.54 -0.32
CA PHE A 100 -9.55 -7.91 -1.03
C PHE A 100 -9.25 -8.64 -2.34
N GLY A 101 -10.19 -9.48 -2.76
CA GLY A 101 -10.17 -10.19 -4.03
C GLY A 101 -11.01 -9.47 -5.08
N VAL A 102 -10.68 -9.72 -6.36
CA VAL A 102 -11.54 -9.32 -7.47
C VAL A 102 -12.71 -10.30 -7.53
N GLY A 103 -13.92 -9.75 -7.68
CA GLY A 103 -15.16 -10.54 -7.71
C GLY A 103 -15.38 -11.32 -8.99
#